data_AF-A0A3D3GRR7-F1
#
_entry.id   AF-A0A3D3GRR7-F1
#
_cell.length_a   1.000
_cell.length_b   1.000
_cell.length_c   1.000
_cell.angle_alpha   90.00
_cell.angle_beta   90.00
_cell.angle_gamma   90.00
#
_symmetry.space_group_name_H-M   'P 1'
#
loop_
_entity.id
_entity.type
_entity.pdbx_description
1 polymer ?
#
loop_
_entity_poly.entity_id
_entity_poly.type
_entity_poly.pdbx_seq_one_letter_code
_entity_poly.pdbx_strand_id
1 'polypeptide(L)' 'MNGGVTQNDPRYTNEWLFDWVNSGGLARLAWNGFIEAPTHGAYRIESIITGKKVELANLPMIV' A
#
# COMPACT_ATOMS: atom_id res chain seq x y z
N MET A 1 2.99 7.53 -4.63
CA MET A 1 4.10 7.11 -3.72
C MET A 1 3.43 6.13 -2.79
N ASN A 2 3.68 4.83 -3.00
CA ASN A 2 2.97 3.74 -2.31
C ASN A 2 3.16 3.82 -0.78
N GLY A 3 2.61 2.86 -0.04
CA GLY A 3 2.74 2.79 1.42
C GLY A 3 4.15 2.57 1.98
N GLY A 4 5.15 2.35 1.13
CA GLY A 4 6.53 2.09 1.53
C GLY A 4 7.48 3.21 1.13
N VAL A 5 8.49 3.45 1.97
CA VAL A 5 9.60 4.39 1.74
C VAL A 5 10.92 3.74 2.12
N THR A 6 12.03 4.28 1.59
CA THR A 6 13.37 3.80 1.99
C THR A 6 13.58 4.13 3.47
N GLN A 7 13.99 3.12 4.24
CA GLN A 7 14.31 3.31 5.65
C GLN A 7 15.62 4.10 5.78
N ASN A 8 15.63 5.10 6.65
CA ASN A 8 16.86 5.79 7.04
C ASN A 8 17.70 4.90 7.99
N ASP A 9 18.87 5.38 8.39
CA ASP A 9 19.75 4.67 9.31
C ASP A 9 18.99 4.29 10.61
N PRO A 10 18.82 2.99 10.92
CA PRO A 10 18.02 2.56 12.04
C PRO A 10 18.58 2.98 13.41
N ARG A 11 19.86 3.36 13.50
CA ARG A 11 20.46 3.88 14.75
C ARG A 11 19.84 5.19 15.21
N TYR A 12 19.22 5.95 14.30
CA TYR A 12 18.60 7.25 14.57
C TYR A 12 17.07 7.20 14.43
N THR A 13 16.45 6.02 14.60
CA THR A 13 14.99 5.82 14.44
C THR A 13 14.18 6.72 15.36
N ASN A 14 14.67 7.00 16.57
CA ASN A 14 14.05 7.91 17.52
C ASN A 14 13.95 9.37 17.02
N GLU A 15 14.67 9.73 15.96
CA GLU A 15 14.60 11.04 15.32
C GLU A 15 13.73 10.97 14.07
N TRP A 16 14.20 10.28 13.02
CA TRP A 16 13.57 10.34 11.70
C TRP A 16 12.15 9.77 11.67
N LEU A 17 11.83 8.78 12.53
CA LEU A 17 10.47 8.24 12.58
C LEU A 17 9.52 9.25 13.22
N PHE A 18 9.96 9.92 14.29
CA PHE A 18 9.12 10.90 14.98
C PHE A 18 8.96 12.18 14.17
N ASP A 19 9.92 12.55 13.34
CA ASP A 19 9.73 13.62 12.34
C ASP A 19 8.59 13.29 11.37
N TRP A 20 8.46 12.04 10.93
CA TRP A 20 7.35 11.61 10.07
C TRP A 20 6.02 11.53 10.79
N VAL A 21 6.02 11.13 12.06
CA VAL A 21 4.82 11.14 12.91
C VAL A 21 4.34 12.58 13.08
N ASN A 22 5.22 13.49 13.50
CA ASN A 22 4.87 14.87 13.82
C ASN A 22 4.49 15.69 12.58
N SER A 23 5.11 15.42 11.42
CA SER A 23 4.75 16.08 10.15
C SER A 23 3.48 15.51 9.49
N GLY A 24 2.94 14.40 10.00
CA GLY A 24 1.87 13.64 9.36
C GLY A 24 2.31 12.91 8.09
N GLY A 25 3.61 12.87 7.79
CA GLY A 25 4.15 12.11 6.67
C GLY A 25 3.85 10.61 6.78
N LEU A 26 3.97 10.05 7.98
CA LEU A 26 3.66 8.64 8.23
C LEU A 26 2.19 8.32 7.93
N ALA A 27 1.26 9.19 8.34
CA ALA A 27 -0.16 9.02 8.09
C ALA A 27 -0.50 9.07 6.59
N ARG A 28 0.10 10.01 5.85
CA ARG A 28 -0.06 10.09 4.39
C ARG A 28 0.46 8.83 3.68
N LEU A 29 1.63 8.33 4.08
CA LEU A 29 2.18 7.09 3.51
C LEU A 29 1.26 5.90 3.80
N ALA A 30 0.82 5.73 5.03
CA ALA A 30 -0.11 4.65 5.39
C ALA A 30 -1.43 4.72 4.61
N TRP A 31 -2.01 5.91 4.48
CA TRP A 31 -3.23 6.13 3.72
C TRP A 31 -3.06 5.79 2.24
N ASN A 32 -2.03 6.35 1.60
CA ASN A 32 -1.73 6.07 0.19
C ASN A 32 -1.50 4.57 -0.04
N GLY A 33 -0.75 3.91 0.86
CA GLY A 33 -0.53 2.47 0.80
C GLY A 33 -1.81 1.65 0.90
N PHE A 34 -2.75 2.07 1.74
CA PHE A 34 -4.02 1.38 1.92
C PHE A 34 -4.96 1.57 0.71
N ILE A 35 -5.12 2.80 0.22
CA ILE A 35 -6.05 3.09 -0.90
C ILE A 35 -5.52 2.60 -2.26
N GLU A 36 -4.20 2.60 -2.46
CA GLU A 36 -3.57 2.13 -3.71
C GLU A 36 -3.38 0.61 -3.72
N ALA A 37 -3.65 -0.10 -2.61
CA ALA A 37 -3.45 -1.54 -2.53
C ALA A 37 -4.33 -2.28 -3.54
N PRO A 38 -3.74 -3.13 -4.41
CA PRO A 38 -4.53 -3.86 -5.40
C PRO A 38 -5.48 -4.84 -4.72
N THR A 39 -6.76 -4.76 -5.08
CA THR A 39 -7.78 -5.68 -4.58
C THR A 39 -7.85 -6.95 -5.46
N HIS A 40 -8.47 -8.00 -4.92
CA HIS A 40 -8.75 -9.25 -5.65
C HIS A 40 -7.50 -10.01 -6.13
N GLY A 41 -6.37 -9.88 -5.43
CA GLY A 41 -5.11 -10.56 -5.77
C GLY A 41 -5.26 -12.08 -5.87
N ALA A 42 -5.99 -12.71 -4.95
CA ALA A 42 -6.23 -14.16 -4.97
C ALA A 42 -6.96 -14.61 -6.25
N TYR A 43 -8.01 -13.90 -6.66
CA TYR A 43 -8.75 -14.18 -7.89
C TYR A 43 -7.93 -13.93 -9.16
N ARG A 44 -7.06 -12.92 -9.14
CA ARG A 44 -6.10 -12.68 -10.22
C ARG A 44 -5.08 -13.81 -10.34
N ILE A 45 -4.61 -14.36 -9.22
CA ILE A 45 -3.72 -15.53 -9.21
C ILE A 45 -4.46 -16.77 -9.71
N GLU A 46 -5.68 -17.00 -9.25
CA GLU A 46 -6.54 -18.11 -9.70
C GLU A 46 -6.77 -18.07 -11.22
N SER A 47 -7.05 -16.89 -11.78
CA SER A 47 -7.30 -16.77 -13.23
C SER A 47 -6.07 -17.12 -14.07
N ILE A 48 -4.87 -16.78 -13.60
CA ILE A 48 -3.60 -17.14 -14.24
C ILE A 48 -3.37 -18.65 -14.16
N ILE A 49 -3.60 -19.26 -13.00
CA ILE A 49 -3.35 -20.70 -12.79
C ILE A 49 -4.35 -21.57 -13.55
N THR A 50 -5.64 -21.17 -13.54
CA THR A 50 -6.74 -21.99 -14.08
C THR A 50 -7.10 -21.66 -15.52
N GLY A 51 -6.66 -20.51 -16.05
CA GLY A 51 -7.05 -19.99 -17.35
C GLY A 51 -8.52 -19.51 -17.42
N LYS A 52 -9.27 -19.58 -16.32
CA LYS A 52 -10.66 -19.12 -16.27
C LYS A 52 -10.69 -17.62 -16.01
N LYS A 53 -11.49 -16.89 -16.79
CA LYS A 53 -11.75 -15.47 -16.51
C LYS A 53 -12.55 -15.36 -15.22
N VAL A 54 -12.03 -14.59 -14.27
CA VAL A 54 -12.78 -14.18 -13.08
C VAL A 54 -13.33 -12.78 -13.35
N GLU A 55 -14.65 -12.63 -13.31
CA GLU A 55 -15.29 -11.32 -13.37
C GLU A 55 -15.16 -10.64 -12.02
N LEU A 56 -14.39 -9.54 -11.99
CA LEU A 56 -14.21 -8.72 -10.80
C LEU A 56 -15.14 -7.53 -10.88
N ALA A 57 -15.89 -7.27 -9.80
CA ALA A 57 -16.69 -6.06 -9.69
C ALA A 57 -15.77 -4.83 -9.77
N ASN A 58 -16.17 -3.84 -10.57
CA ASN A 58 -15.44 -2.59 -10.66
C ASN A 58 -15.81 -1.75 -9.43
N LEU A 59 -15.01 -1.87 -8.37
CA LEU A 59 -15.17 -1.04 -7.17
C LEU A 59 -14.71 0.38 -7.51
N PRO A 60 -15.41 1.43 -7.04
CA PRO A 60 -14.93 2.78 -7.21
C PRO A 60 -13.55 2.90 -6.54
N MET A 61 -12.57 3.38 -7.31
CA MET A 61 -11.31 3.81 -6.75
C MET A 61 -11.63 4.94 -5.76
N ILE A 62 -11.34 4.74 -4.47
CA ILE A 62 -11.40 5.81 -3.49
C ILE A 62 -10.20 6.69 -3.78
N VAL A 63 -10.40 7.72 -4.61
CA VAL A 63 -9.43 8.79 -4.89
C VAL A 63 -9.56 9.85 -3.80
#